data_AF-A0AAW1B1B6-F1
#
_entry.id   AF-A0AAW1B1B6-F1
#
_cell.length_a   1.000
_cell.length_b   1.000
_cell.length_c   1.000
_cell.angle_alpha   90.00
_cell.angle_beta   90.00
_cell.angle_gamma   90.00
#
_symmetry.space_group_name_H-M   'P 1'
#
loop_
_entity.id
_entity.type
_entity.pdbx_description
1 polymer ?
#
loop_
_entity_poly.entity_id
_entity_poly.type
_entity_poly.pdbx_seq_one_letter_code
_entity_poly.pdbx_strand_id
1 'polypeptide(L)'
;MGEAFDKSKPSTFIVYLDANNLYRWAMSQPLLVGGFQWVTEVELNDWKPFSSQDGVGCWLTYDSEYPKELHDLHNNYPLALENIIPKGSKVQKLIPNLYNKIKYSAHYEALKLYESLGMKITKIYSGIKFKEEPWLKRYIDLNTGLRMKATNEFEKAFFKLMNNSVFGKTMENIENRVDVRLVTSEKQLVKLSAQPNYDRFRIFDENLTKEQPNYDKNLSAVHMTKTKLTYNKPIYLGACILNLSKTLMYDFHYNYIKPKYGDRAKLLFTDTDSLAYEIKTNNFYTDIVDYVCRRALFCKSQVNFCLTMISPTD
;
A
#
# COMPACT_ATOMS: atom_id res chain seq x y z
N MET A 1 -22.65 30.56 18.34
CA MET A 1 -22.10 29.72 19.43
C MET A 1 -23.20 29.54 20.45
N GLY A 2 -23.73 28.32 20.58
CA GLY A 2 -24.84 28.03 21.50
C GLY A 2 -24.40 27.97 22.96
N GLU A 3 -25.38 27.95 23.87
CA GLU A 3 -25.21 27.99 25.34
C GLU A 3 -24.41 26.80 25.93
N ALA A 4 -24.04 25.80 25.12
CA ALA A 4 -23.23 24.65 25.51
C ALA A 4 -21.72 24.80 25.27
N PHE A 5 -21.26 25.92 24.66
CA PHE A 5 -19.85 26.13 24.33
C PHE A 5 -19.03 26.65 25.52
N ASP A 6 -18.19 25.80 26.08
CA ASP A 6 -17.27 26.13 27.18
C ASP A 6 -15.89 26.56 26.65
N LYS A 7 -15.61 27.86 26.68
CA LYS A 7 -14.33 28.45 26.27
C LYS A 7 -13.12 27.99 27.10
N SER A 8 -13.33 27.38 28.27
CA SER A 8 -12.25 26.91 29.14
C SER A 8 -11.72 25.53 28.77
N LYS A 9 -12.46 24.75 27.97
CA LYS A 9 -12.04 23.43 27.50
C LYS A 9 -11.23 23.54 26.19
N PRO A 10 -10.18 22.73 26.01
CA PRO A 10 -9.43 22.72 24.76
C PRO A 10 -10.33 22.29 23.60
N SER A 11 -10.25 23.03 22.48
CA SER A 11 -10.98 22.71 21.26
C SER A 11 -10.63 21.31 20.78
N THR A 12 -11.65 20.57 20.35
CA THR A 12 -11.50 19.21 19.79
C THR A 12 -11.74 19.29 18.29
N PHE A 13 -10.82 18.73 17.51
CA PHE A 13 -10.88 18.69 16.06
C PHE A 13 -10.94 17.24 15.59
N ILE A 14 -11.92 16.92 14.74
CA ILE A 14 -11.90 15.68 13.97
C ILE A 14 -11.28 16.02 12.61
N VAL A 15 -10.10 15.46 12.35
CA VAL A 15 -9.30 15.79 11.17
C VAL A 15 -9.11 14.53 10.33
N TYR A 16 -9.29 14.65 9.01
CA TYR A 16 -8.98 13.60 8.06
C TYR A 16 -7.75 14.01 7.26
N LEU A 17 -6.67 13.26 7.43
CA LEU A 17 -5.37 13.54 6.83
C LEU A 17 -5.07 12.49 5.76
N ASP A 18 -5.01 12.91 4.51
CA ASP A 18 -4.72 12.04 3.37
C ASP A 18 -3.31 12.31 2.81
N ALA A 19 -2.47 11.30 2.74
CA ALA A 19 -1.13 11.42 2.15
C ALA A 19 -1.25 11.56 0.62
N ASN A 20 -1.27 12.80 0.14
CA ASN A 20 -1.34 13.04 -1.30
C ASN A 20 -0.19 12.33 -2.00
N ASN A 21 -0.54 11.40 -2.89
CA ASN A 21 0.41 10.66 -3.71
C ASN A 21 1.39 9.76 -2.92
N LEU A 22 0.93 9.10 -1.84
CA LEU A 22 1.73 8.16 -1.04
C LEU A 22 2.61 7.22 -1.89
N TYR A 23 2.00 6.46 -2.81
CA TYR A 23 2.74 5.54 -3.67
C TYR A 23 3.72 6.25 -4.61
N ARG A 24 3.46 7.49 -5.02
CA ARG A 24 4.41 8.23 -5.88
C ARG A 24 5.66 8.60 -5.15
N TRP A 25 5.54 9.00 -3.88
CA TRP A 25 6.70 9.27 -3.07
C TRP A 25 7.55 8.03 -2.87
N ALA A 26 6.92 6.90 -2.59
CA ALA A 26 7.60 5.62 -2.52
C ALA A 26 8.27 5.28 -3.86
N MET A 27 7.59 5.53 -4.99
CA MET A 27 8.15 5.37 -6.33
C MET A 27 9.28 6.36 -6.66
N SER A 28 9.39 7.47 -5.94
CA SER A 28 10.47 8.45 -6.10
C SER A 28 11.67 8.17 -5.19
N GLN A 29 11.57 7.21 -4.28
CA GLN A 29 12.70 6.74 -3.48
C GLN A 29 13.61 5.82 -4.31
N PRO A 30 14.82 5.50 -3.82
CA PRO A 30 15.63 4.44 -4.38
C PRO A 30 14.88 3.09 -4.35
N LEU A 31 14.77 2.46 -5.51
CA LEU A 31 14.07 1.19 -5.70
C LEU A 31 15.01 0.19 -6.35
N LEU A 32 14.76 -1.09 -6.06
CA LEU A 32 15.49 -2.22 -6.60
C LEU A 32 15.54 -2.18 -8.14
N VAL A 33 16.74 -2.26 -8.70
CA VAL A 33 17.01 -2.33 -10.15
C VAL A 33 17.41 -3.75 -10.56
N GLY A 34 18.21 -4.42 -9.74
CA GLY A 34 18.74 -5.74 -10.04
C GLY A 34 19.95 -6.11 -9.18
N GLY A 35 20.75 -7.07 -9.66
CA GLY A 35 21.92 -7.55 -8.92
C GLY A 35 21.57 -8.30 -7.64
N PHE A 36 20.45 -9.05 -7.66
CA PHE A 36 19.98 -9.81 -6.51
C PHE A 36 21.01 -10.87 -6.10
N GLN A 37 21.38 -10.83 -4.82
CA GLN A 37 22.32 -11.77 -4.22
C GLN A 37 21.85 -12.11 -2.81
N TRP A 38 22.13 -13.33 -2.35
CA TRP A 38 21.97 -13.66 -0.94
C TRP A 38 22.94 -12.80 -0.11
N VAL A 39 22.44 -12.28 1.01
CA VAL A 39 23.25 -11.59 2.00
C VAL A 39 24.12 -12.62 2.71
N THR A 40 25.41 -12.32 2.87
CA THR A 40 26.34 -13.22 3.56
C THR A 40 26.08 -13.23 5.08
N GLU A 41 26.55 -14.25 5.79
CA GLU A 41 26.37 -14.34 7.24
C GLU A 41 26.98 -13.14 7.99
N VAL A 42 28.12 -12.64 7.52
CA VAL A 42 28.77 -11.43 8.07
C VAL A 42 27.88 -10.20 7.90
N GLU A 43 27.30 -10.02 6.71
CA GLU A 43 26.38 -8.90 6.42
C GLU A 43 25.03 -9.05 7.13
N LEU A 44 24.58 -10.27 7.47
CA LEU A 44 23.37 -10.47 8.27
C LEU A 44 23.58 -10.05 9.73
N ASN A 45 24.77 -10.31 10.28
CA ASN A 45 25.13 -9.93 11.65
C ASN A 45 25.22 -8.40 11.80
N ASP A 46 25.65 -7.70 10.75
CA ASP A 46 25.66 -6.24 10.70
C ASP A 46 24.93 -5.74 9.45
N TRP A 47 23.60 -5.85 9.45
CA TRP A 47 22.74 -5.46 8.33
C TRP A 47 22.40 -3.96 8.32
N LYS A 48 22.65 -3.25 9.43
CA LYS A 48 22.29 -1.82 9.58
C LYS A 48 23.02 -0.87 8.62
N PRO A 49 24.26 -1.15 8.17
CA PRO A 49 24.95 -0.35 7.17
C PRO A 49 24.25 -0.32 5.80
N PHE A 50 23.38 -1.27 5.46
CA PHE A 50 22.62 -1.20 4.20
C PHE A 50 21.85 0.12 4.12
N SER A 51 22.14 0.92 3.11
CA SER A 51 21.64 2.27 2.97
C SER A 51 21.40 2.58 1.51
N SER A 52 20.29 3.26 1.25
CA SER A 52 19.96 3.76 -0.07
C SER A 52 21.00 4.77 -0.59
N GLN A 53 21.78 5.38 0.30
CA GLN A 53 22.89 6.29 -0.05
C GLN A 53 24.05 5.54 -0.74
N ASP A 54 24.27 4.27 -0.38
CA ASP A 54 25.33 3.43 -0.93
C ASP A 54 24.87 2.68 -2.20
N GLY A 55 23.62 2.90 -2.63
CA GLY A 55 23.02 2.23 -3.78
C GLY A 55 22.77 0.73 -3.59
N VAL A 56 22.84 0.24 -2.35
CA VAL A 56 22.62 -1.17 -2.00
C VAL A 56 21.60 -1.28 -0.88
N GLY A 57 20.47 -1.89 -1.21
CA GLY A 57 19.42 -2.23 -0.24
C GLY A 57 19.37 -3.73 0.03
N CYS A 58 18.57 -4.11 1.03
CA CYS A 58 18.27 -5.51 1.28
C CYS A 58 16.82 -5.76 1.72
N TRP A 59 16.39 -7.00 1.53
CA TRP A 59 15.15 -7.54 2.05
C TRP A 59 15.49 -8.63 3.05
N LEU A 60 14.98 -8.53 4.27
CA LEU A 60 15.40 -9.40 5.37
C LEU A 60 14.22 -10.21 5.87
N THR A 61 14.48 -11.49 6.17
CA THR A 61 13.56 -12.39 6.88
C THR A 61 14.06 -12.54 8.31
N TYR A 62 13.24 -12.20 9.29
CA TYR A 62 13.63 -12.08 10.69
C TYR A 62 12.51 -12.49 11.66
N ASP A 63 12.90 -12.77 12.90
CA ASP A 63 12.01 -12.80 14.05
C ASP A 63 12.14 -11.49 14.83
N SER A 64 11.04 -10.99 15.35
CA SER A 64 11.04 -9.87 16.29
C SER A 64 10.02 -10.05 17.40
N GLU A 65 10.39 -9.56 18.57
CA GLU A 65 9.48 -9.43 19.69
C GLU A 65 8.75 -8.08 19.62
N TYR A 66 7.49 -8.11 20.04
CA TYR A 66 6.67 -6.93 20.24
C TYR A 66 6.53 -6.65 21.73
N PRO A 67 7.39 -5.79 22.30
CA PRO A 67 7.44 -5.60 23.75
C PRO A 67 6.10 -5.11 24.31
N LYS A 68 5.72 -5.64 25.48
CA LYS A 68 4.42 -5.33 26.12
C LYS A 68 4.29 -3.84 26.47
N GLU A 69 5.41 -3.21 26.80
CA GLU A 69 5.49 -1.77 27.08
C GLU A 69 5.06 -0.89 25.89
N LEU A 70 5.08 -1.41 24.66
CA LEU A 70 4.63 -0.70 23.46
C LEU A 70 3.14 -0.91 23.16
N HIS A 71 2.47 -1.84 23.84
CA HIS A 71 1.12 -2.27 23.44
C HIS A 71 0.13 -1.10 23.52
N ASP A 72 0.14 -0.33 24.61
CA ASP A 72 -0.76 0.83 24.74
C ASP A 72 -0.48 1.91 23.69
N LEU A 73 0.81 2.18 23.42
CA LEU A 73 1.21 3.18 22.42
C LEU A 73 0.84 2.73 21.00
N HIS A 74 1.01 1.45 20.70
CA HIS A 74 0.86 0.91 19.35
C HIS A 74 -0.52 0.30 19.06
N ASN A 75 -1.38 0.17 20.06
CA ASN A 75 -2.70 -0.49 19.93
C ASN A 75 -3.54 0.06 18.76
N ASN A 76 -3.48 1.38 18.55
CA ASN A 76 -4.28 2.02 17.52
C ASN A 76 -3.70 1.85 16.10
N TYR A 77 -2.39 1.63 15.97
CA TYR A 77 -1.75 1.50 14.66
C TYR A 77 -0.58 0.51 14.60
N PRO A 78 -0.81 -0.79 14.92
CA PRO A 78 0.27 -1.77 15.03
C PRO A 78 1.19 -1.84 13.80
N LEU A 79 2.50 -1.90 14.08
CA LEU A 79 3.56 -2.18 13.11
C LEU A 79 3.48 -3.60 12.55
N ALA A 80 4.09 -3.81 11.38
CA ALA A 80 4.30 -5.12 10.76
C ALA A 80 3.04 -6.00 10.66
N LEU A 81 2.03 -5.54 9.91
CA LEU A 81 0.79 -6.30 9.66
C LEU A 81 1.07 -7.67 9.05
N GLU A 82 0.28 -8.67 9.42
CA GLU A 82 0.41 -10.06 8.99
C GLU A 82 -0.87 -10.61 8.38
N ASN A 83 -0.73 -11.49 7.39
CA ASN A 83 -1.84 -12.27 6.86
C ASN A 83 -2.10 -13.46 7.79
N ILE A 84 -3.11 -13.35 8.64
CA ILE A 84 -3.49 -14.40 9.60
C ILE A 84 -4.97 -14.75 9.44
N ILE A 85 -5.37 -15.92 9.92
CA ILE A 85 -6.78 -16.31 9.99
C ILE A 85 -7.32 -15.82 11.34
N PRO A 86 -8.21 -14.83 11.38
CA PRO A 86 -8.79 -14.38 12.64
C PRO A 86 -9.63 -15.49 13.28
N LYS A 87 -9.69 -15.49 14.61
CA LYS A 87 -10.47 -16.48 15.37
C LYS A 87 -11.94 -16.45 14.91
N GLY A 88 -12.46 -17.61 14.52
CA GLY A 88 -13.83 -17.74 13.99
C GLY A 88 -13.98 -17.46 12.50
N SER A 89 -12.90 -17.16 11.77
CA SER A 89 -12.90 -17.04 10.31
C SER A 89 -12.25 -18.25 9.65
N LYS A 90 -12.61 -18.50 8.39
CA LYS A 90 -11.92 -19.44 7.49
C LYS A 90 -11.05 -18.74 6.46
N VAL A 91 -11.05 -17.40 6.45
CA VAL A 91 -10.43 -16.58 5.42
C VAL A 91 -9.23 -15.85 6.02
N GLN A 92 -8.08 -15.95 5.37
CA GLN A 92 -6.91 -15.16 5.72
C GLN A 92 -7.18 -13.67 5.43
N LYS A 93 -6.81 -12.82 6.38
CA LYS A 93 -6.91 -11.37 6.25
C LYS A 93 -5.61 -10.73 6.69
N LEU A 94 -5.29 -9.57 6.13
CA LEU A 94 -4.22 -8.74 6.62
C LEU A 94 -4.70 -8.07 7.92
N ILE A 95 -4.10 -8.42 9.06
CA ILE A 95 -4.55 -7.98 10.38
C ILE A 95 -3.42 -7.24 11.12
N PRO A 96 -3.67 -6.01 11.59
CA PRO A 96 -2.79 -5.36 12.55
C PRO A 96 -2.90 -6.09 13.89
N ASN A 97 -1.75 -6.47 14.44
CA ASN A 97 -1.69 -7.20 15.70
C ASN A 97 -0.37 -6.88 16.42
N LEU A 98 -0.38 -7.02 17.75
CA LEU A 98 0.76 -6.77 18.64
C LEU A 98 1.51 -8.05 19.02
N TYR A 99 1.39 -9.12 18.21
CA TYR A 99 2.13 -10.36 18.45
C TYR A 99 3.57 -10.24 17.97
N ASN A 100 4.43 -11.08 18.54
CA ASN A 100 5.77 -11.33 18.01
C ASN A 100 5.67 -11.75 16.55
N LYS A 101 6.62 -11.26 15.75
CA LYS A 101 6.70 -11.56 14.33
C LYS A 101 7.67 -12.70 14.13
N ILE A 102 7.18 -13.79 13.52
CA ILE A 102 7.98 -14.99 13.28
C ILE A 102 8.18 -15.16 11.79
N LYS A 103 9.44 -15.24 11.34
CA LYS A 103 9.85 -15.30 9.93
C LYS A 103 9.19 -14.20 9.09
N TYR A 104 9.01 -13.02 9.67
CA TYR A 104 8.49 -11.88 8.96
C TYR A 104 9.52 -11.38 7.96
N SER A 105 9.05 -10.83 6.85
CA SER A 105 9.92 -10.41 5.76
C SER A 105 9.59 -8.99 5.36
N ALA A 106 10.58 -8.09 5.45
CA ALA A 106 10.40 -6.68 5.19
C ALA A 106 11.60 -6.07 4.44
N HIS A 107 11.36 -4.92 3.82
CA HIS A 107 12.42 -4.05 3.33
C HIS A 107 13.21 -3.46 4.50
N TYR A 108 14.52 -3.28 4.34
CA TYR A 108 15.40 -2.84 5.43
C TYR A 108 15.01 -1.49 6.05
N GLU A 109 14.48 -0.53 5.28
CA GLU A 109 14.04 0.76 5.81
C GLU A 109 12.84 0.60 6.75
N ALA A 110 11.90 -0.28 6.40
CA ALA A 110 10.78 -0.60 7.28
C ALA A 110 11.27 -1.29 8.57
N LEU A 111 12.25 -2.20 8.46
CA LEU A 111 12.84 -2.86 9.62
C LEU A 111 13.59 -1.88 10.54
N LYS A 112 14.36 -0.95 9.98
CA LYS A 112 15.02 0.14 10.71
C LYS A 112 14.00 0.99 11.47
N LEU A 113 12.89 1.35 10.82
CA LEU A 113 11.82 2.09 11.47
C LEU A 113 11.24 1.27 12.63
N TYR A 114 10.92 -0.01 12.41
CA TYR A 114 10.33 -0.85 13.46
C TYR A 114 11.23 -0.95 14.69
N GLU A 115 12.54 -1.11 14.49
CA GLU A 115 13.53 -1.09 15.57
C GLU A 115 13.58 0.27 16.28
N SER A 116 13.59 1.38 15.54
CA SER A 116 13.57 2.73 16.13
C SER A 116 12.31 3.04 16.94
N LEU A 117 11.19 2.39 16.60
CA LEU A 117 9.91 2.46 17.32
C LEU A 117 9.82 1.43 18.46
N GLY A 118 10.91 0.70 18.74
CA GLY A 118 11.06 -0.15 19.92
C GLY A 118 10.82 -1.64 19.69
N MET A 119 10.50 -2.10 18.47
CA MET A 119 10.45 -3.55 18.21
C MET A 119 11.84 -4.16 18.37
N LYS A 120 11.93 -5.35 18.97
CA LYS A 120 13.22 -6.00 19.26
C LYS A 120 13.46 -7.11 18.24
N ILE A 121 14.42 -6.92 17.33
CA ILE A 121 14.81 -7.95 16.37
C ILE A 121 15.60 -9.02 17.12
N THR A 122 15.11 -10.26 17.14
CA THR A 122 15.73 -11.35 17.90
C THR A 122 16.61 -12.24 17.04
N LYS A 123 16.26 -12.42 15.76
CA LYS A 123 17.02 -13.26 14.83
C LYS A 123 16.80 -12.83 13.40
N ILE A 124 17.85 -12.87 12.58
CA ILE A 124 17.77 -12.71 11.13
C ILE A 124 18.14 -14.05 10.50
N TYR A 125 17.28 -14.57 9.63
CA TYR A 125 17.46 -15.88 8.99
C TYR A 125 18.18 -15.79 7.66
N SER A 126 17.78 -14.81 6.86
CA SER A 126 18.26 -14.65 5.49
C SER A 126 17.96 -13.26 4.99
N GLY A 127 18.72 -12.84 3.99
CA GLY A 127 18.45 -11.61 3.28
C GLY A 127 18.77 -11.73 1.80
N ILE A 128 18.09 -10.92 0.99
CA ILE A 128 18.43 -10.69 -0.40
C ILE A 128 18.88 -9.25 -0.53
N LYS A 129 20.14 -9.01 -0.89
CA LYS A 129 20.65 -7.68 -1.23
C LYS A 129 20.51 -7.42 -2.73
N PHE A 130 20.40 -6.15 -3.08
CA PHE A 130 20.16 -5.70 -4.44
C PHE A 130 20.61 -4.25 -4.62
N LYS A 131 20.84 -3.87 -5.87
CA LYS A 131 21.14 -2.48 -6.24
C LYS A 131 19.85 -1.66 -6.22
N GLU A 132 19.88 -0.50 -5.58
CA GLU A 132 18.76 0.45 -5.53
C GLU A 132 19.14 1.79 -6.17
N GLU A 133 18.24 2.34 -6.98
CA GLU A 133 18.41 3.67 -7.58
C GLU A 133 17.05 4.38 -7.66
N PRO A 134 16.99 5.73 -7.60
CA PRO A 134 15.74 6.47 -7.75
C PRO A 134 15.30 6.57 -9.23
N TRP A 135 15.31 5.45 -9.95
CA TRP A 135 15.13 5.41 -11.41
C TRP A 135 13.72 5.79 -11.87
N LEU A 136 12.69 5.54 -11.05
CA LEU A 136 11.32 5.98 -11.32
C LEU A 136 11.09 7.47 -11.04
N LYS A 137 11.95 8.11 -10.24
CA LYS A 137 11.75 9.48 -9.78
C LYS A 137 11.55 10.47 -10.93
N ARG A 138 12.35 10.36 -11.99
CA ARG A 138 12.24 11.25 -13.16
C ARG A 138 10.87 11.14 -13.84
N TYR A 139 10.32 9.93 -13.92
CA TYR A 139 9.01 9.69 -14.50
C TYR A 139 7.89 10.26 -13.61
N ILE A 140 7.98 10.04 -12.30
CA ILE A 140 7.03 10.57 -11.32
C ILE A 140 7.04 12.11 -11.32
N ASP A 141 8.22 12.71 -11.28
CA ASP A 141 8.41 14.16 -11.30
C ASP A 141 7.82 14.79 -12.57
N LEU A 142 8.06 14.17 -13.72
CA LEU A 142 7.49 14.61 -15.01
C LEU A 142 5.96 14.62 -14.97
N ASN A 143 5.34 13.50 -14.59
CA ASN A 143 3.89 13.39 -14.54
C ASN A 143 3.28 14.33 -13.49
N THR A 144 3.96 14.56 -12.37
CA THR A 144 3.52 15.53 -11.36
C THR A 144 3.58 16.96 -11.91
N GLY A 145 4.66 17.33 -12.61
CA GLY A 145 4.78 18.64 -13.26
C GLY A 145 3.75 18.85 -14.36
N LEU A 146 3.48 17.83 -15.18
CA LEU A 146 2.42 17.87 -16.20
C LEU A 146 1.03 18.00 -15.56
N ARG A 147 0.75 17.27 -14.48
CA ARG A 147 -0.50 17.40 -13.72
C ARG A 147 -0.71 18.79 -13.14
N MET A 148 0.35 19.46 -12.69
CA MET A 148 0.26 20.84 -12.16
C MET A 148 -0.03 21.87 -13.26
N LYS A 149 0.46 21.63 -14.48
CA LYS A 149 0.25 22.52 -15.65
C LYS A 149 -1.10 22.28 -16.35
N ALA A 150 -1.70 21.10 -16.14
CA ALA A 150 -2.98 20.73 -16.73
C ALA A 150 -4.09 21.71 -16.33
N THR A 151 -4.80 22.23 -17.32
CA THR A 151 -5.87 23.22 -17.11
C THR A 151 -7.25 22.57 -16.97
N ASN A 152 -7.39 21.33 -17.44
CA ASN A 152 -8.65 20.59 -17.41
C ASN A 152 -8.57 19.35 -16.51
N GLU A 153 -9.74 18.91 -16.01
CA GLU A 153 -9.84 17.77 -15.11
C GLU A 153 -9.47 16.44 -15.77
N PHE A 154 -9.66 16.31 -17.08
CA PHE A 154 -9.28 15.12 -17.83
C PHE A 154 -7.76 14.88 -17.79
N GLU A 155 -6.96 15.88 -18.12
CA GLU A 155 -5.50 15.80 -18.09
C GLU A 155 -4.98 15.56 -16.68
N LYS A 156 -5.55 16.25 -15.67
CA LYS A 156 -5.20 16.02 -14.27
C LYS A 156 -5.45 14.57 -13.86
N ALA A 157 -6.59 14.00 -14.27
CA ALA A 157 -6.93 12.60 -14.04
C ALA A 157 -6.02 11.64 -14.82
N PHE A 158 -5.68 11.96 -16.07
CA PHE A 158 -4.79 11.18 -16.91
C PHE A 158 -3.38 11.05 -16.29
N PHE A 159 -2.71 12.16 -15.99
CA PHE A 159 -1.41 12.13 -15.32
C PHE A 159 -1.50 11.54 -13.92
N LYS A 160 -2.69 11.59 -13.29
CA LYS A 160 -2.91 10.87 -12.04
C LYS A 160 -2.88 9.37 -12.23
N LEU A 161 -3.59 8.88 -13.23
CA LEU A 161 -3.70 7.48 -13.59
C LEU A 161 -2.35 6.90 -14.04
N MET A 162 -1.56 7.64 -14.82
CA MET A 162 -0.25 7.17 -15.30
C MET A 162 0.68 6.76 -14.16
N ASN A 163 0.73 7.57 -13.10
CA ASN A 163 1.53 7.22 -11.92
C ASN A 163 0.93 6.04 -11.14
N ASN A 164 -0.39 6.04 -10.89
CA ASN A 164 -1.03 4.95 -10.12
C ASN A 164 -0.96 3.60 -10.85
N SER A 165 -0.97 3.62 -12.19
CA SER A 165 -0.92 2.43 -13.04
C SER A 165 0.41 1.69 -12.93
N VAL A 166 1.52 2.40 -12.66
CA VAL A 166 2.83 1.76 -12.43
C VAL A 166 2.72 0.81 -11.26
N PHE A 167 2.28 1.30 -10.09
CA PHE A 167 2.11 0.46 -8.90
C PHE A 167 1.15 -0.71 -9.16
N GLY A 168 -0.02 -0.45 -9.74
CA GLY A 168 -0.99 -1.51 -10.07
C GLY A 168 -0.40 -2.60 -10.98
N LYS A 169 0.48 -2.23 -11.91
CA LYS A 169 1.14 -3.17 -12.80
C LYS A 169 2.23 -3.99 -12.11
N THR A 170 2.92 -3.41 -11.12
CA THR A 170 3.93 -4.12 -10.33
C THR A 170 3.32 -5.19 -9.44
N MET A 171 2.11 -4.96 -8.91
CA MET A 171 1.38 -5.89 -8.04
C MET A 171 0.43 -6.84 -8.78
N GLU A 172 0.53 -6.90 -10.12
CA GLU A 172 -0.37 -7.74 -10.92
C GLU A 172 -0.12 -9.24 -10.65
N ASN A 173 -1.11 -9.92 -10.08
CA ASN A 173 -1.07 -11.37 -9.94
C ASN A 173 -1.45 -12.05 -11.26
N ILE A 174 -0.47 -12.66 -11.91
CA ILE A 174 -0.63 -13.37 -13.18
C ILE A 174 -1.40 -14.69 -13.04
N GLU A 175 -1.47 -15.27 -11.85
CA GLU A 175 -2.18 -16.53 -11.57
C GLU A 175 -3.70 -16.35 -11.65
N ASN A 176 -4.18 -15.14 -11.37
CA ASN A 176 -5.61 -14.80 -11.46
C ASN A 176 -6.08 -14.55 -12.90
N ARG A 177 -5.18 -14.62 -13.89
CA ARG A 177 -5.56 -14.41 -15.30
C ARG A 177 -6.29 -15.63 -15.85
N VAL A 178 -7.42 -15.37 -16.47
CA VAL A 178 -8.26 -16.38 -17.13
C VAL A 178 -8.33 -16.10 -18.62
N ASP A 179 -8.33 -17.17 -19.42
CA ASP A 179 -8.67 -17.09 -20.83
C ASP A 179 -10.17 -17.28 -20.99
N VAL A 180 -10.85 -16.24 -21.48
CA VAL A 180 -12.27 -16.32 -21.79
C VAL A 180 -12.41 -16.56 -23.29
N ARG A 181 -13.03 -17.68 -23.67
CA ARG A 181 -13.35 -18.01 -25.06
C ARG A 181 -14.85 -17.87 -25.28
N LEU A 182 -15.23 -17.05 -26.25
CA LEU A 182 -16.61 -16.94 -26.70
C LEU A 182 -16.89 -18.03 -27.75
N VAL A 183 -17.95 -18.81 -27.54
CA VAL A 183 -18.38 -19.87 -28.44
C VAL A 183 -19.84 -19.69 -28.82
N THR A 184 -20.20 -20.10 -30.03
CA THR A 184 -21.57 -19.97 -30.58
C THR A 184 -22.22 -21.32 -30.88
N SER A 185 -21.55 -22.43 -30.56
CA SER A 185 -22.04 -23.78 -30.83
C SER A 185 -21.78 -24.73 -29.66
N GLU A 186 -22.73 -25.63 -29.45
CA GLU A 186 -22.64 -26.67 -28.42
C GLU A 186 -21.39 -27.56 -28.62
N LYS A 187 -21.06 -27.91 -29.87
CA LYS A 187 -19.86 -28.71 -30.18
C LYS A 187 -18.57 -28.03 -29.69
N GLN A 188 -18.46 -26.71 -29.85
CA GLN A 188 -17.30 -25.95 -29.36
C GLN A 188 -17.27 -25.91 -27.83
N LEU A 189 -18.44 -25.72 -27.20
CA LEU A 189 -18.57 -25.72 -25.74
C LEU A 189 -18.12 -27.06 -25.13
N VAL A 190 -18.62 -28.18 -25.66
CA VAL A 190 -18.24 -29.53 -25.22
C VAL A 190 -16.74 -29.77 -25.42
N LYS A 191 -16.19 -29.37 -26.57
CA LYS A 191 -14.75 -29.49 -26.86
C LYS A 191 -13.88 -28.71 -25.86
N LEU A 192 -14.28 -27.51 -25.47
CA LEU A 192 -13.54 -26.70 -24.50
C LEU A 192 -13.71 -27.22 -23.06
N SER A 193 -14.92 -27.71 -22.72
CA SER A 193 -15.21 -28.27 -21.39
C SER A 193 -14.47 -29.58 -21.11
N ALA A 194 -14.06 -30.30 -22.16
CA ALA A 194 -13.23 -31.49 -22.05
C ALA A 194 -11.73 -31.19 -21.84
N GLN A 195 -11.29 -29.93 -21.93
CA GLN A 195 -9.87 -29.59 -21.73
C GLN A 195 -9.51 -29.54 -20.24
N PRO A 196 -8.29 -29.96 -19.87
CA PRO A 196 -7.87 -30.05 -18.45
C PRO A 196 -7.79 -28.68 -17.75
N ASN A 197 -7.78 -27.59 -18.50
CA ASN A 197 -7.75 -26.22 -17.99
C ASN A 197 -9.12 -25.53 -18.07
N TYR A 198 -10.20 -26.28 -18.24
CA TYR A 198 -11.54 -25.75 -18.08
C TYR A 198 -11.81 -25.38 -16.61
N ASP A 199 -12.44 -24.22 -16.40
CA ASP A 199 -12.90 -23.77 -15.08
C ASP A 199 -14.43 -23.78 -15.01
N ARG A 200 -15.08 -22.98 -15.86
CA ARG A 200 -16.54 -22.84 -15.92
C ARG A 200 -16.98 -22.28 -17.26
N PHE A 201 -18.27 -22.31 -17.56
CA PHE A 201 -18.85 -21.49 -18.63
C PHE A 201 -20.04 -20.68 -18.13
N ARG A 202 -20.38 -19.63 -18.88
CA ARG A 202 -21.58 -18.81 -18.68
C ARG A 202 -22.26 -18.63 -20.02
N ILE A 203 -23.55 -18.93 -20.09
CA ILE A 203 -24.37 -18.70 -21.28
C ILE A 203 -24.91 -17.26 -21.18
N PHE A 204 -24.78 -16.50 -22.27
CA PHE A 204 -25.28 -15.12 -22.33
C PHE A 204 -26.61 -15.03 -23.05
N ASP A 205 -26.82 -15.88 -24.04
CA ASP A 205 -28.04 -15.90 -24.84
C ASP A 205 -28.43 -17.36 -25.14
N GLU A 206 -29.60 -17.73 -24.64
CA GLU A 206 -30.31 -18.96 -25.00
C GLU A 206 -31.55 -18.53 -25.80
N ASN A 207 -31.37 -18.23 -27.08
CA ASN A 207 -32.42 -17.84 -28.03
C ASN A 207 -33.04 -16.44 -27.86
N LEU A 208 -32.52 -15.45 -28.59
CA LEU A 208 -33.34 -14.33 -29.08
C LEU A 208 -34.28 -14.82 -30.21
N THR A 209 -35.48 -15.21 -29.76
CA THR A 209 -36.79 -15.26 -30.45
C THR A 209 -36.91 -15.95 -31.82
N LYS A 210 -37.89 -16.86 -31.85
CA LYS A 210 -38.46 -17.60 -32.99
C LYS A 210 -38.99 -16.75 -34.17
N GLU A 211 -38.68 -15.46 -34.23
CA GLU A 211 -39.21 -14.50 -35.21
C GLU A 211 -38.21 -14.17 -36.35
N GLN A 212 -36.93 -14.54 -36.23
CA GLN A 212 -35.97 -14.47 -37.33
C GLN A 212 -35.27 -15.82 -37.55
N PRO A 213 -35.71 -16.62 -38.55
CA PRO A 213 -35.28 -18.01 -38.73
C PRO A 213 -33.81 -18.19 -39.19
N ASN A 214 -33.01 -17.12 -39.27
CA ASN A 214 -31.64 -17.13 -39.76
C ASN A 214 -30.58 -16.69 -38.72
N TYR A 215 -30.94 -16.55 -37.44
CA TYR A 215 -30.01 -16.03 -36.42
C TYR A 215 -29.95 -16.92 -35.16
N ASP A 216 -29.37 -18.10 -35.32
CA ASP A 216 -29.08 -19.02 -34.21
C ASP A 216 -27.84 -18.53 -33.45
N LYS A 217 -28.04 -17.83 -32.33
CA LYS A 217 -26.95 -17.30 -31.49
C LYS A 217 -27.00 -17.88 -30.08
N ASN A 218 -26.48 -19.08 -29.93
CA ASN A 218 -26.14 -19.63 -28.60
C ASN A 218 -24.78 -19.11 -28.15
N LEU A 219 -24.69 -17.88 -27.64
CA LEU A 219 -23.43 -17.29 -27.20
C LEU A 219 -23.09 -17.71 -25.76
N SER A 220 -21.94 -18.37 -25.59
CA SER A 220 -21.42 -18.74 -24.28
C SER A 220 -19.97 -18.27 -24.09
N ALA A 221 -19.62 -17.82 -22.89
CA ALA A 221 -18.23 -17.61 -22.46
C ALA A 221 -17.73 -18.84 -21.70
N VAL A 222 -16.64 -19.43 -22.15
CA VAL A 222 -15.92 -20.49 -21.44
C VAL A 222 -14.69 -19.89 -20.78
N HIS A 223 -14.63 -19.98 -19.46
CA HIS A 223 -13.47 -19.60 -18.65
C HIS A 223 -12.49 -20.78 -18.60
N MET A 224 -11.26 -20.50 -19.01
CA MET A 224 -10.16 -21.45 -19.02
C MET A 224 -9.02 -20.91 -18.15
N THR A 225 -8.43 -21.76 -17.31
CA THR A 225 -7.22 -21.44 -16.55
C THR A 225 -5.99 -21.48 -17.47
N LYS A 226 -4.92 -20.80 -17.05
CA LYS A 226 -3.64 -20.80 -17.76
C LYS A 226 -2.85 -22.06 -17.43
N THR A 227 -2.50 -22.85 -18.44
CA THR A 227 -1.67 -24.05 -18.28
C THR A 227 -0.18 -23.73 -18.14
N LYS A 228 0.24 -22.56 -18.61
CA LYS A 228 1.61 -22.06 -18.51
C LYS A 228 1.59 -20.63 -17.99
N LEU A 229 2.31 -20.39 -16.91
CA LEU A 229 2.49 -19.08 -16.30
C LEU A 229 3.93 -18.61 -16.48
N THR A 230 4.10 -17.34 -16.85
CA THR A 230 5.40 -16.69 -16.95
C THR A 230 5.44 -15.53 -15.98
N TYR A 231 6.23 -15.62 -14.91
CA TYR A 231 6.44 -14.56 -13.92
C TYR A 231 7.26 -13.40 -14.51
N ASN A 232 6.58 -12.55 -15.30
CA ASN A 232 7.14 -11.39 -15.99
C ASN A 232 6.65 -10.06 -15.42
N LYS A 233 6.27 -10.05 -14.14
CA LYS A 233 5.84 -8.86 -13.42
C LYS A 233 6.85 -8.57 -12.31
N PRO A 234 7.28 -7.31 -12.13
CA PRO A 234 8.23 -6.94 -11.10
C PRO A 234 7.52 -6.83 -9.73
N ILE A 235 7.04 -7.97 -9.19
CA ILE A 235 6.29 -8.03 -7.92
C ILE A 235 7.14 -7.51 -6.76
N TYR A 236 8.46 -7.77 -6.80
CA TYR A 236 9.42 -7.25 -5.83
C TYR A 236 9.39 -5.71 -5.74
N LEU A 237 9.14 -5.02 -6.87
CA LEU A 237 9.05 -3.56 -6.91
C LEU A 237 7.80 -3.08 -6.19
N GLY A 238 6.66 -3.72 -6.44
CA GLY A 238 5.41 -3.42 -5.74
C GLY A 238 5.50 -3.67 -4.24
N ALA A 239 6.19 -4.75 -3.84
CA ALA A 239 6.45 -5.05 -2.42
C ALA A 239 7.32 -3.97 -1.75
N CYS A 240 8.37 -3.49 -2.42
CA CYS A 240 9.22 -2.40 -1.92
C CYS A 240 8.43 -1.09 -1.80
N ILE A 241 7.71 -0.69 -2.85
CA ILE A 241 6.85 0.50 -2.85
C ILE A 241 5.87 0.45 -1.66
N LEU A 242 5.23 -0.70 -1.41
CA LEU A 242 4.29 -0.86 -0.30
C LEU A 242 4.97 -0.73 1.08
N ASN A 243 6.18 -1.28 1.25
CA ASN A 243 6.92 -1.18 2.51
C ASN A 243 7.37 0.26 2.80
N LEU A 244 7.86 0.97 1.77
CA LEU A 244 8.22 2.38 1.89
C LEU A 244 6.99 3.24 2.18
N SER A 245 5.86 3.01 1.50
CA SER A 245 4.60 3.69 1.80
C SER A 245 4.17 3.51 3.25
N LYS A 246 4.23 2.29 3.79
CA LYS A 246 3.92 2.02 5.21
C LYS A 246 4.87 2.76 6.14
N THR A 247 6.16 2.77 5.81
CA THR A 247 7.20 3.47 6.58
C THR A 247 6.88 4.96 6.71
N LEU A 248 6.43 5.61 5.64
CA LEU A 248 6.02 7.02 5.68
C LEU A 248 4.81 7.26 6.61
N MET A 249 3.82 6.38 6.56
CA MET A 249 2.60 6.51 7.38
C MET A 249 2.90 6.28 8.87
N TYR A 250 3.73 5.28 9.18
CA TYR A 250 4.18 5.03 10.54
C TYR A 250 5.06 6.15 11.08
N ASP A 251 6.00 6.65 10.28
CA ASP A 251 6.84 7.82 10.62
C ASP A 251 5.96 9.03 10.95
N PHE A 252 4.96 9.33 10.12
CA PHE A 252 4.04 10.42 10.39
C PHE A 252 3.25 10.22 11.70
N HIS A 253 2.74 9.01 11.96
CA HIS A 253 1.99 8.75 13.17
C HIS A 253 2.87 8.80 14.43
N TYR A 254 3.97 8.06 14.45
CA TYR A 254 4.77 7.81 15.65
C TYR A 254 5.86 8.84 15.90
N ASN A 255 6.43 9.45 14.85
CA ASN A 255 7.51 10.42 15.00
C ASN A 255 7.03 11.88 14.88
N TYR A 256 5.83 12.12 14.35
CA TYR A 256 5.26 13.47 14.27
C TYR A 256 3.99 13.66 15.13
N ILE A 257 2.92 12.89 14.88
CA ILE A 257 1.64 13.09 15.59
C ILE A 257 1.77 12.75 17.09
N LYS A 258 2.30 11.58 17.42
CA LYS A 258 2.42 11.13 18.82
C LYS A 258 3.33 12.02 19.67
N PRO A 259 4.53 12.46 19.23
CA PRO A 259 5.37 13.35 20.03
C PRO A 259 4.76 14.75 20.18
N LYS A 260 4.05 15.25 19.16
CA LYS A 260 3.45 16.59 19.19
C LYS A 260 2.21 16.68 20.08
N TYR A 261 1.34 15.67 20.03
CA TYR A 261 0.03 15.71 20.68
C TYR A 261 -0.11 14.74 21.86
N GLY A 262 0.69 13.67 21.92
CA GLY A 262 0.59 12.63 22.94
C GLY A 262 -0.82 12.03 22.99
N ASP A 263 -1.38 11.96 24.19
CA ASP A 263 -2.74 11.44 24.45
C ASP A 263 -3.85 12.37 23.94
N ARG A 264 -3.51 13.59 23.54
CA ARG A 264 -4.47 14.52 22.92
C ARG A 264 -4.82 14.13 21.50
N ALA A 265 -4.07 13.21 20.87
CA ALA A 265 -4.36 12.69 19.54
C ALA A 265 -4.80 11.22 19.62
N LYS A 266 -6.07 10.99 19.29
CA LYS A 266 -6.68 9.66 19.17
C LYS A 266 -6.90 9.34 17.71
N LEU A 267 -6.30 8.25 17.24
CA LEU A 267 -6.54 7.74 15.89
C LEU A 267 -7.92 7.06 15.86
N LEU A 268 -8.79 7.52 14.97
CA LEU A 268 -10.17 7.05 14.83
C LEU A 268 -10.30 6.03 13.71
N PHE A 269 -9.59 6.24 12.60
CA PHE A 269 -9.72 5.45 11.40
C PHE A 269 -8.45 5.50 10.55
N THR A 270 -8.21 4.44 9.79
CA THR A 270 -7.12 4.34 8.83
C THR A 270 -7.62 3.70 7.54
N ASP A 271 -7.23 4.25 6.40
CA ASP A 271 -7.38 3.60 5.09
C ASP A 271 -6.18 3.93 4.23
N THR A 272 -5.31 2.95 3.98
CA THR A 272 -4.17 3.00 3.05
C THR A 272 -3.25 4.23 3.19
N ASP A 273 -3.65 5.38 2.64
CA ASP A 273 -2.98 6.67 2.65
C ASP A 273 -3.62 7.72 3.57
N SER A 274 -4.72 7.39 4.23
CA SER A 274 -5.50 8.28 5.09
C SER A 274 -5.47 7.88 6.57
N LEU A 275 -5.36 8.88 7.45
CA LEU A 275 -5.49 8.76 8.90
C LEU A 275 -6.49 9.80 9.41
N ALA A 276 -7.52 9.34 10.12
CA ALA A 276 -8.47 10.23 10.78
C ALA A 276 -8.18 10.31 12.28
N TYR A 277 -8.09 11.52 12.81
CA TYR A 277 -7.79 11.76 14.23
C TYR A 277 -8.86 12.62 14.90
N GLU A 278 -9.07 12.36 16.19
CA GLU A 278 -9.57 13.34 17.14
C GLU A 278 -8.37 13.99 17.83
N ILE A 279 -8.21 15.31 17.71
CA ILE A 279 -7.08 16.06 18.26
C ILE A 279 -7.57 17.21 19.14
N LYS A 280 -7.09 17.23 20.39
CA LYS A 280 -7.35 18.32 21.34
C LYS A 280 -6.21 19.34 21.30
N THR A 281 -6.46 20.52 20.74
CA THR A 281 -5.47 21.60 20.62
C THR A 281 -6.17 22.96 20.53
N ASN A 282 -5.44 24.06 20.69
CA ASN A 282 -6.03 25.40 20.56
C ASN A 282 -6.36 25.71 19.09
N ASN A 283 -5.45 25.37 18.18
CA ASN A 283 -5.64 25.58 16.75
C ASN A 283 -4.83 24.55 15.94
N PHE A 284 -5.51 23.56 15.38
CA PHE A 284 -4.85 22.52 14.59
C PHE A 284 -4.22 23.07 13.30
N TYR A 285 -4.82 24.10 12.69
CA TYR A 285 -4.34 24.66 11.43
C TYR A 285 -2.97 25.31 11.58
N THR A 286 -2.74 26.08 12.64
CA THR A 286 -1.42 26.65 12.92
C THR A 286 -0.39 25.58 13.23
N ASP A 287 -0.80 24.54 13.95
CA ASP A 287 0.09 23.44 14.32
C ASP A 287 0.59 22.67 13.09
N ILE A 288 -0.26 22.41 12.10
CA ILE A 288 0.11 21.59 10.94
C ILE A 288 0.86 22.38 9.86
N VAL A 289 0.69 23.71 9.81
CA VAL A 289 1.46 24.58 8.89
C VAL A 289 2.97 24.38 9.10
N ASP A 290 3.43 24.31 10.35
CA ASP A 290 4.84 24.06 10.66
C ASP A 290 5.36 22.74 10.05
N TYR A 291 4.52 21.72 9.97
CA TYR A 291 4.91 20.44 9.39
C TYR A 291 4.93 20.46 7.87
N VAL A 292 3.90 21.06 7.26
CA VAL A 292 3.86 21.27 5.81
C VAL A 292 5.06 22.13 5.37
N CYS A 293 5.40 23.18 6.11
CA CYS A 293 6.54 24.05 5.84
C CYS A 293 7.90 23.36 6.08
N ARG A 294 8.10 22.65 7.20
CA ARG A 294 9.37 21.96 7.49
C ARG A 294 9.68 20.84 6.49
N ARG A 295 8.69 20.07 6.05
CA ARG A 295 8.89 19.00 5.06
C ARG A 295 9.11 19.56 3.65
N ALA A 296 8.50 20.71 3.31
CA ALA A 296 8.80 21.46 2.09
C ALA A 296 10.21 22.10 2.07
N LEU A 297 10.75 22.49 3.23
CA LEU A 297 12.06 23.13 3.37
C LEU A 297 13.23 22.12 3.44
N PHE A 298 13.07 20.98 4.11
CA PHE A 298 14.14 19.98 4.28
C PHE A 298 14.14 18.85 3.26
N CYS A 299 13.06 18.68 2.52
CA CYS A 299 12.98 17.63 1.52
C CYS A 299 12.26 18.16 0.27
N LYS A 300 12.89 18.01 -0.89
CA LYS A 300 12.17 18.01 -2.19
C LYS A 300 11.24 16.77 -2.28
N SER A 301 10.54 16.40 -1.20
CA SER A 301 9.62 15.27 -1.12
C SER A 301 8.22 15.73 -1.51
N GLN A 302 7.64 15.08 -2.51
CA GLN A 302 6.34 15.37 -3.10
C GLN A 302 5.12 14.89 -2.29
N VAL A 303 5.24 14.66 -0.97
CA VAL A 303 4.10 14.29 -0.12
C VAL A 303 3.76 15.43 0.80
N ASN A 304 2.59 16.03 0.54
CA ASN A 304 1.89 16.87 1.49
C ASN A 304 0.68 16.07 1.97
N PHE A 305 0.49 15.94 3.28
CA PHE A 305 -0.78 15.43 3.79
C PHE A 305 -1.86 16.48 3.47
N CYS A 306 -2.82 16.14 2.61
CA CYS A 306 -3.99 16.95 2.35
C CYS A 306 -4.87 16.95 3.58
N LEU A 307 -5.32 18.14 3.96
CA LEU A 307 -6.34 18.30 4.99
C LEU A 307 -7.72 18.26 4.33
N THR A 308 -8.52 17.25 4.67
CA THR A 308 -9.97 17.30 4.42
C THR A 308 -10.64 17.32 5.79
N MET A 309 -11.44 18.34 6.09
CA MET A 309 -12.15 18.41 7.36
C MET A 309 -13.53 17.77 7.20
N ILE A 310 -13.88 16.88 8.14
CA ILE A 310 -15.28 16.62 8.46
C ILE A 310 -15.63 17.72 9.47
N SER A 311 -16.71 18.47 9.22
CA SER A 311 -17.17 19.59 10.05
C SER A 311 -16.94 19.36 11.55
N PRO A 312 -16.53 20.38 12.33
CA PRO A 312 -16.65 20.27 13.78
C PRO A 312 -18.09 19.86 14.09
N THR A 313 -18.25 18.76 14.83
CA THR A 313 -19.53 18.44 15.47
C THR A 313 -19.70 19.44 16.60
N ASP A 314 -20.60 20.40 16.38
CA ASP A 314 -21.22 21.20 17.44
C ASP A 314 -22.02 20.29 18.39
#